data_AF-A0A059CMN1-F1
#
_entry.id   AF-A0A059CMN1-F1
#
_cell.length_a   1.000
_cell.length_b   1.000
_cell.length_c   1.000
_cell.angle_alpha   90.00
_cell.angle_beta   90.00
_cell.angle_gamma   90.00
#
_symmetry.space_group_name_H-M   'P 1'
#
loop_
_entity.id
_entity.type
_entity.pdbx_description
1 polymer ?
#
loop_
_entity_poly.entity_id
_entity_poly.type
_entity_poly.pdbx_seq_one_letter_code
_entity_poly.pdbx_strand_id
1 'polypeptide(L)'
;MMPYLKKAYNMLKLAVAEFLASSNVDWVIQDFISFCIYNANTLVFAGLPSFLIDGQARAKTAKDLIVVPEWVTYPTKVAYRLHEVINEEDFVDSDTDTSVLERSGRLIQGRDIVAVRVCSEFEAEPLSPLKKLYTSHVVPVGLLPPQIKRCHEGDGRWSELKQ
;
A
#
# COMPACT_ATOMS: atom_id res chain seq x y z
N MET A 1 7.12 -16.77 -6.17
CA MET A 1 7.38 -16.18 -4.83
C MET A 1 6.16 -15.43 -4.29
N MET A 2 5.61 -14.46 -5.03
CA MET A 2 4.40 -13.71 -4.62
C MET A 2 3.18 -14.58 -4.22
N PRO A 3 2.84 -15.69 -4.92
CA PRO A 3 1.68 -16.52 -4.53
C PRO A 3 1.84 -17.17 -3.15
N TYR A 4 3.05 -17.65 -2.83
CA TYR A 4 3.35 -18.29 -1.55
C TYR A 4 3.32 -17.29 -0.39
N LEU A 5 3.76 -16.05 -0.61
CA LEU A 5 3.67 -14.98 0.40
C LEU A 5 2.21 -14.61 0.69
N LYS A 6 1.39 -14.47 -0.35
CA LYS A 6 -0.06 -14.23 -0.21
C LYS A 6 -0.71 -15.35 0.60
N LYS A 7 -0.39 -16.62 0.30
CA LYS A 7 -0.90 -17.78 1.03
C LYS A 7 -0.47 -17.79 2.49
N ALA A 8 0.81 -17.57 2.77
CA ALA A 8 1.33 -17.49 4.14
C ALA A 8 0.65 -16.38 4.94
N TYR A 9 0.46 -15.20 4.33
CA TYR A 9 -0.27 -14.08 4.95
C TYR A 9 -1.72 -14.44 5.27
N ASN A 10 -2.42 -15.10 4.35
CA ASN A 10 -3.81 -15.54 4.57
C ASN A 10 -3.92 -16.56 5.72
N MET A 11 -2.92 -17.43 5.89
CA MET A 11 -2.88 -18.41 6.99
C MET A 11 -2.70 -17.76 8.37
N LEU A 12 -2.18 -16.52 8.45
CA LEU A 12 -2.06 -15.79 9.71
C LEU A 12 -3.41 -15.29 10.25
N LYS A 13 -4.48 -15.29 9.44
CA LYS A 13 -5.78 -14.71 9.81
C LYS A 13 -6.29 -15.21 11.16
N LEU A 14 -6.28 -16.52 11.40
CA LEU A 14 -6.80 -17.10 12.64
C LEU A 14 -5.93 -16.70 13.84
N ALA A 15 -4.61 -16.89 13.74
CA ALA A 15 -3.69 -16.56 14.81
C ALA A 15 -3.70 -15.07 15.17
N VAL A 16 -3.79 -14.19 14.17
CA VAL A 16 -3.92 -12.74 14.40
C VAL A 16 -5.27 -12.42 15.04
N ALA A 17 -6.37 -13.03 14.61
CA ALA A 17 -7.68 -12.80 15.21
C ALA A 17 -7.72 -13.23 16.69
N GLU A 18 -7.17 -14.39 17.02
CA GLU A 18 -7.05 -14.89 18.40
C GLU A 18 -6.15 -13.99 19.26
N PHE A 19 -5.03 -13.52 18.71
CA PHE A 19 -4.15 -12.57 19.38
C PHE A 19 -4.86 -11.24 19.66
N LEU A 20 -5.56 -10.67 18.68
CA LEU A 20 -6.28 -9.41 18.85
C LEU A 20 -7.44 -9.55 19.85
N ALA A 21 -8.11 -10.69 19.90
CA ALA A 21 -9.20 -10.94 20.85
C ALA A 21 -8.70 -11.12 22.30
N SER A 22 -7.46 -11.59 22.49
CA SER A 22 -6.88 -11.90 23.80
C SER A 22 -5.88 -10.85 24.31
N SER A 23 -5.44 -9.92 23.47
CA SER A 23 -4.48 -8.88 23.82
C SER A 23 -5.16 -7.55 24.14
N ASN A 24 -4.55 -6.75 25.00
CA ASN A 24 -4.95 -5.38 25.30
C ASN A 24 -4.06 -4.40 24.51
N VAL A 25 -4.05 -4.54 23.18
CA VAL A 25 -3.28 -3.65 22.31
C VAL A 25 -4.08 -2.40 21.98
N ASP A 26 -3.48 -1.23 22.15
CA ASP A 26 -4.11 0.05 21.76
C ASP A 26 -3.97 0.32 20.26
N TRP A 27 -2.96 -0.24 19.60
CA TRP A 27 -2.62 0.02 18.20
C TRP A 27 -2.21 -1.25 17.47
N VAL A 28 -2.70 -1.39 16.23
CA VAL A 28 -2.28 -2.44 15.30
C VAL A 28 -1.68 -1.77 14.07
N ILE A 29 -0.38 -2.00 13.85
CA ILE A 29 0.28 -1.53 12.63
C ILE A 29 0.22 -2.66 11.60
N GLN A 30 -0.54 -2.43 10.55
CA GLN A 30 -0.63 -3.35 9.42
C GLN A 30 0.20 -2.80 8.25
N ASP A 31 1.35 -3.42 8.01
CA ASP A 31 2.08 -3.25 6.75
C ASP A 31 1.56 -4.31 5.77
N PHE A 32 1.03 -3.87 4.63
CA PHE A 32 0.55 -4.77 3.58
C PHE A 32 1.26 -4.39 2.29
N ILE A 33 1.92 -5.40 1.72
CA ILE A 33 2.80 -5.31 0.55
C ILE A 33 4.11 -4.57 0.86
N SER A 34 4.96 -5.15 1.72
CA SER A 34 6.35 -4.68 1.94
C SER A 34 7.24 -4.65 0.67
N PHE A 35 6.72 -5.05 -0.49
CA PHE A 35 7.45 -5.10 -1.76
C PHE A 35 7.04 -4.03 -2.79
N CYS A 36 5.95 -3.28 -2.58
CA CYS A 36 5.49 -2.27 -3.53
C CYS A 36 5.74 -0.87 -2.98
N ILE A 37 6.68 -0.16 -3.60
CA ILE A 37 6.93 1.25 -3.33
C ILE A 37 5.91 2.05 -4.15
N TYR A 38 4.81 2.45 -3.51
CA TYR A 38 3.87 3.40 -4.10
C TYR A 38 4.30 4.83 -3.80
N ASN A 39 4.35 5.65 -4.84
CA ASN A 39 4.50 7.09 -4.69
C ASN A 39 3.10 7.74 -4.55
N ALA A 40 3.05 9.02 -4.17
CA ALA A 40 1.80 9.74 -3.96
C ALA A 40 0.94 9.78 -5.23
N ASN A 41 1.55 9.91 -6.40
CA ASN A 41 0.82 9.90 -7.68
C ASN A 41 0.09 8.58 -7.91
N THR A 42 0.70 7.43 -7.62
CA THR A 42 0.06 6.12 -7.77
C THR A 42 -1.12 5.98 -6.81
N LEU A 43 -0.97 6.43 -5.57
CA LEU A 43 -2.06 6.39 -4.57
C LEU A 43 -3.23 7.30 -4.95
N VAL A 44 -2.95 8.51 -5.44
CA VAL A 44 -3.98 9.42 -5.97
C VAL A 44 -4.64 8.83 -7.21
N PHE A 45 -3.86 8.24 -8.13
CA PHE A 45 -4.38 7.61 -9.34
C PHE A 45 -5.36 6.48 -9.03
N ALA A 46 -5.10 5.70 -7.98
CA ALA A 46 -5.99 4.64 -7.51
C ALA A 46 -7.35 5.17 -7.00
N GLY A 47 -7.38 6.41 -6.49
CA GLY A 47 -8.60 7.09 -6.06
C GLY A 47 -9.01 6.77 -4.63
N LEU A 48 -10.31 6.90 -4.34
CA LEU A 48 -10.83 6.63 -3.01
C LEU A 48 -10.69 5.13 -2.66
N PRO A 49 -10.39 4.78 -1.40
CA PRO A 49 -10.34 3.38 -0.97
C PRO A 49 -11.63 2.60 -1.28
N SER A 50 -12.78 3.26 -1.24
CA SER A 50 -14.07 2.67 -1.58
C SER A 50 -14.20 2.32 -3.07
N PHE A 51 -13.55 3.05 -3.97
CA PHE A 51 -13.55 2.68 -5.39
C PHE A 51 -12.77 1.39 -5.61
N LEU A 52 -11.78 1.12 -4.78
CA LEU A 52 -11.01 -0.12 -4.90
C LEU A 52 -11.82 -1.34 -4.42
N ILE A 53 -12.92 -1.15 -3.70
CA ILE A 53 -13.72 -2.20 -3.05
C ILE A 53 -15.06 -2.36 -3.80
N ASP A 54 -15.52 -3.61 -3.97
CA ASP A 54 -16.86 -3.97 -4.46
C ASP A 54 -17.23 -3.54 -5.91
N GLY A 55 -16.29 -3.56 -6.85
CA GLY A 55 -16.59 -3.34 -8.28
C GLY A 55 -17.03 -1.91 -8.64
N GLN A 56 -16.98 -0.99 -7.66
CA GLN A 56 -17.10 0.45 -7.85
C GLN A 56 -15.80 1.09 -8.35
N ALA A 57 -14.85 0.26 -8.78
CA ALA A 57 -13.60 0.70 -9.36
C ALA A 57 -13.88 1.63 -10.52
N ARG A 58 -13.19 2.77 -10.49
CA ARG A 58 -13.05 3.63 -11.66
C ARG A 58 -12.41 2.86 -12.82
N ALA A 59 -11.52 1.94 -12.51
CA ALA A 59 -10.83 1.07 -13.47
C ALA A 59 -11.63 -0.22 -13.73
N LYS A 60 -12.65 -0.16 -14.59
CA LYS A 60 -13.43 -1.35 -15.00
C LYS A 60 -12.87 -1.99 -16.25
N THR A 61 -12.22 -1.20 -17.09
CA THR A 61 -11.60 -1.63 -18.34
C THR A 61 -10.16 -1.14 -18.39
N ALA A 62 -9.32 -1.78 -19.22
CA ALA A 62 -7.98 -1.28 -19.50
C ALA A 62 -7.98 0.17 -20.02
N LYS A 63 -9.04 0.60 -20.73
CA LYS A 63 -9.18 1.98 -21.25
C LYS A 63 -9.31 3.02 -20.13
N ASP A 64 -9.89 2.64 -19.00
CA ASP A 64 -10.04 3.56 -17.85
C ASP A 64 -8.69 3.80 -17.15
N LEU A 65 -7.73 2.89 -17.31
CA LEU A 65 -6.40 2.95 -16.70
C LEU A 65 -5.38 3.73 -17.55
N ILE A 66 -5.64 3.92 -18.85
CA ILE A 66 -4.75 4.68 -19.75
C ILE A 66 -5.05 6.18 -19.81
N VAL A 67 -5.98 6.67 -18.99
CA VAL A 67 -6.31 8.10 -18.90
C VAL A 67 -6.05 8.61 -17.48
N VAL A 68 -5.72 9.89 -17.36
CA VAL A 68 -5.56 10.56 -16.06
C VAL A 68 -6.95 10.69 -15.41
N PRO A 69 -7.14 10.30 -14.13
CA PRO A 69 -8.44 10.41 -13.48
C PRO A 69 -8.92 11.85 -13.32
N GLU A 70 -10.23 12.07 -13.35
CA GLU A 70 -10.84 13.41 -13.29
C GLU A 70 -10.57 14.17 -11.99
N TRP A 71 -10.35 13.45 -10.87
CA TRP A 71 -10.01 14.05 -9.58
C TRP A 71 -8.55 14.53 -9.49
N VAL A 72 -7.73 14.20 -10.48
CA VAL A 72 -6.34 14.66 -10.58
C VAL A 72 -6.35 16.02 -11.29
N THR A 73 -6.21 17.07 -10.49
CA THR A 73 -6.35 18.47 -10.94
C THR A 73 -5.01 19.21 -11.08
N TYR A 74 -3.89 18.52 -10.85
CA TYR A 74 -2.53 19.06 -10.96
C TYR A 74 -1.84 18.52 -12.23
N PRO A 75 -0.80 19.19 -12.75
CA PRO A 75 -0.20 18.86 -14.04
C PRO A 75 0.60 17.55 -13.99
N THR A 76 -0.06 16.43 -14.27
CA THR A 76 0.55 15.10 -14.34
C THR A 76 0.12 14.32 -15.57
N LYS A 77 0.96 13.37 -15.99
CA LYS A 77 0.71 12.44 -17.09
C LYS A 77 0.65 10.99 -16.59
N VAL A 78 0.50 10.79 -15.27
CA VAL A 78 0.47 9.46 -14.67
C VAL A 78 -0.81 8.74 -15.10
N ALA A 79 -0.63 7.79 -16.00
CA ALA A 79 -1.61 6.83 -16.47
C ALA A 79 -0.85 5.59 -16.97
N TYR A 80 -1.52 4.44 -16.98
CA TYR A 80 -0.92 3.23 -17.53
C TYR A 80 -0.76 3.35 -19.05
N ARG A 81 0.22 2.62 -19.60
CA ARG A 81 0.31 2.36 -21.03
C ARG A 81 -0.52 1.13 -21.36
N LEU A 82 -1.05 1.06 -22.57
CA LEU A 82 -1.90 -0.07 -22.96
C LEU A 82 -1.23 -1.42 -22.69
N HIS A 83 0.08 -1.56 -22.95
CA HIS A 83 0.82 -2.80 -22.72
C HIS A 83 1.10 -3.12 -21.24
N GLU A 84 0.93 -2.17 -20.33
CA GLU A 84 1.10 -2.38 -18.88
C GLU A 84 -0.17 -2.95 -18.23
N VAL A 85 -1.30 -2.91 -18.93
CA VAL A 85 -2.63 -3.32 -18.44
C VAL A 85 -3.16 -4.61 -19.09
N ILE A 86 -2.36 -5.26 -19.95
CA ILE A 86 -2.79 -6.45 -20.71
C ILE A 86 -2.83 -7.71 -19.83
N ASN A 87 -2.12 -7.74 -18.70
CA ASN A 87 -2.08 -8.91 -17.82
C ASN A 87 -3.06 -8.74 -16.65
N GLU A 88 -4.33 -9.11 -16.87
CA GLU A 88 -5.35 -9.14 -15.80
C GLU A 88 -5.00 -10.15 -14.67
N GLU A 89 -4.23 -11.20 -14.98
CA GLU A 89 -3.80 -12.24 -14.03
C GLU A 89 -2.91 -11.71 -12.90
N ASP A 90 -2.21 -10.58 -13.07
CA ASP A 90 -1.36 -9.99 -12.03
C ASP A 90 -2.18 -9.27 -10.94
N PHE A 91 -3.44 -8.92 -11.25
CA PHE A 91 -4.31 -8.13 -10.39
C PHE A 91 -5.30 -8.96 -9.60
N VAL A 92 -5.68 -10.16 -10.05
CA VAL A 92 -6.68 -11.01 -9.38
C VAL A 92 -6.00 -12.20 -8.72
N ASP A 93 -6.25 -12.41 -7.42
CA ASP A 93 -5.80 -13.63 -6.73
C ASP A 93 -6.76 -14.78 -7.02
N SER A 94 -6.34 -15.73 -7.87
CA SER A 94 -7.14 -16.88 -8.31
C SER A 94 -7.72 -17.73 -7.18
N ASP A 95 -7.07 -17.74 -6.01
CA ASP A 95 -7.49 -18.57 -4.87
C ASP A 95 -8.54 -17.89 -3.98
N THR A 96 -8.64 -16.56 -4.04
CA THR A 96 -9.54 -15.77 -3.17
C THR A 96 -10.53 -14.90 -3.94
N ASP A 97 -10.46 -14.91 -5.28
CA ASP A 97 -11.22 -14.06 -6.19
C ASP A 97 -11.15 -12.56 -5.84
N THR A 98 -10.11 -12.16 -5.09
CA THR A 98 -9.94 -10.80 -4.58
C THR A 98 -8.79 -10.14 -5.34
N SER A 99 -9.01 -8.94 -5.85
CA SER A 99 -7.93 -8.21 -6.53
C SER A 99 -6.92 -7.60 -5.56
N VAL A 100 -5.68 -7.39 -6.01
CA VAL A 100 -4.64 -6.64 -5.26
C VAL A 100 -5.13 -5.23 -4.94
N LEU A 101 -5.84 -4.60 -5.87
CA LEU A 101 -6.45 -3.28 -5.66
C LEU A 101 -7.50 -3.34 -4.55
N GLU A 102 -8.38 -4.34 -4.56
CA GLU A 102 -9.39 -4.52 -3.51
C GLU A 102 -8.75 -4.75 -2.14
N ARG A 103 -7.69 -5.56 -2.07
CA ARG A 103 -6.96 -5.75 -0.81
C ARG A 103 -6.34 -4.44 -0.31
N SER A 104 -5.77 -3.63 -1.20
CA SER A 104 -5.26 -2.30 -0.86
C SER A 104 -6.37 -1.35 -0.41
N GLY A 105 -7.53 -1.39 -1.06
CA GLY A 105 -8.72 -0.66 -0.64
C GLY A 105 -9.12 -1.01 0.78
N ARG A 106 -9.30 -2.31 1.08
CA ARG A 106 -9.66 -2.82 2.41
C ARG A 106 -8.60 -2.55 3.46
N LEU A 107 -7.32 -2.46 3.07
CA LEU A 107 -6.25 -2.04 3.98
C LEU A 107 -6.43 -0.61 4.43
N ILE A 108 -6.77 0.30 3.51
CA ILE A 108 -6.82 1.74 3.77
C ILE A 108 -8.17 2.16 4.35
N GLN A 109 -9.26 1.54 3.91
CA GLN A 109 -10.61 1.90 4.31
C GLN A 109 -10.81 1.70 5.83
N GLY A 110 -11.36 2.71 6.49
CA GLY A 110 -11.71 2.65 7.90
C GLY A 110 -10.51 2.67 8.87
N ARG A 111 -9.30 3.01 8.41
CA ARG A 111 -8.14 3.18 9.30
C ARG A 111 -8.13 4.55 9.96
N ASP A 112 -7.59 4.63 11.16
CA ASP A 112 -7.39 5.92 11.85
C ASP A 112 -6.26 6.73 11.19
N ILE A 113 -5.15 6.05 10.91
CA ILE A 113 -3.92 6.63 10.37
C ILE A 113 -3.43 5.80 9.20
N VAL A 114 -2.99 6.49 8.14
CA VAL A 114 -2.34 5.86 6.98
C VAL A 114 -0.97 6.49 6.80
N ALA A 115 0.06 5.77 7.20
CA ALA A 115 1.45 6.16 6.98
C ALA A 115 1.87 5.81 5.55
N VAL A 116 2.31 6.80 4.78
CA VAL A 116 2.71 6.63 3.37
C VAL A 116 4.16 7.04 3.17
N ARG A 117 4.93 6.22 2.44
CA ARG A 117 6.32 6.51 2.08
C ARG A 117 6.38 7.54 0.96
N VAL A 118 6.13 8.79 1.30
CA VAL A 118 6.15 9.94 0.39
C VAL A 118 6.92 11.07 1.04
N CYS A 119 7.50 11.95 0.21
CA CYS A 119 8.25 13.12 0.66
C CYS A 119 7.47 14.39 0.29
N SER A 120 7.12 15.21 1.28
CA SER A 120 6.37 16.46 1.07
C SER A 120 7.07 17.42 0.13
N GLU A 121 8.40 17.47 0.16
CA GLU A 121 9.25 18.35 -0.63
C GLU A 121 9.32 17.92 -2.09
N PHE A 122 9.14 16.62 -2.36
CA PHE A 122 9.20 16.05 -3.71
C PHE A 122 7.80 15.81 -4.31
N GLU A 123 6.80 15.53 -3.48
CA GLU A 123 5.47 15.07 -3.87
C GLU A 123 4.36 15.99 -3.32
N ALA A 124 4.64 17.28 -3.18
CA ALA A 124 3.71 18.27 -2.62
C ALA A 124 2.36 18.30 -3.35
N GLU A 125 2.40 18.34 -4.69
CA GLU A 125 1.20 18.43 -5.54
C GLU A 125 0.24 17.23 -5.37
N PRO A 126 0.70 15.96 -5.47
CA PRO A 126 -0.17 14.80 -5.24
C PRO A 126 -0.52 14.58 -3.76
N LEU A 127 0.24 15.09 -2.79
CA LEU A 127 -0.03 14.85 -1.36
C LEU A 127 -1.32 15.53 -0.87
N SER A 128 -1.63 16.72 -1.38
CA SER A 128 -2.85 17.46 -1.04
C SER A 128 -4.14 16.71 -1.45
N PRO A 129 -4.31 16.26 -2.71
CA PRO A 129 -5.47 15.46 -3.09
C PRO A 129 -5.47 14.09 -2.41
N LEU A 130 -4.32 13.47 -2.15
CA LEU A 130 -4.26 12.19 -1.41
C LEU A 130 -4.91 12.29 -0.03
N LYS A 131 -4.59 13.35 0.73
CA LYS A 131 -5.19 13.66 2.03
C LYS A 131 -6.70 13.90 1.97
N LYS A 132 -7.25 14.30 0.81
CA LYS A 132 -8.69 14.50 0.61
C LYS A 132 -9.41 13.23 0.20
N LEU A 133 -8.74 12.38 -0.59
CA LEU A 133 -9.28 11.11 -1.06
C LEU A 133 -9.42 10.08 0.07
N TYR A 134 -8.50 10.11 1.04
CA TYR A 134 -8.49 9.18 2.15
C TYR A 134 -9.23 9.82 3.32
N THR A 135 -10.18 9.09 3.91
CA THR A 135 -10.92 9.56 5.08
C THR A 135 -10.07 9.56 6.36
N SER A 136 -8.93 8.86 6.31
CA SER A 136 -7.97 8.70 7.41
C SER A 136 -6.92 9.79 7.45
N HIS A 137 -6.24 9.94 8.60
CA HIS A 137 -5.11 10.85 8.71
C HIS A 137 -3.90 10.32 7.93
N VAL A 138 -3.58 10.93 6.78
CA VAL A 138 -2.43 10.53 5.94
C VAL A 138 -1.14 11.20 6.44
N VAL A 139 -0.18 10.37 6.87
CA VAL A 139 1.11 10.79 7.44
C VAL A 139 2.24 10.45 6.47
N PRO A 140 2.92 11.44 5.87
CA PRO A 140 4.12 11.19 5.08
C PRO A 140 5.28 10.77 6.01
N VAL A 141 5.88 9.60 5.75
CA VAL A 141 7.02 9.08 6.55
C VAL A 141 8.37 9.19 5.85
N GLY A 142 8.43 9.88 4.71
CA GLY A 142 9.66 10.03 3.91
C GLY A 142 9.97 8.81 3.04
N LEU A 143 10.96 8.97 2.14
CA LEU A 143 11.35 7.96 1.15
C LEU A 143 12.54 7.09 1.58
N LEU A 144 13.31 7.54 2.56
CA LEU A 144 14.52 6.87 3.02
C LEU A 144 14.47 6.68 4.53
N PRO A 145 14.76 5.48 5.06
CA PRO A 145 15.15 5.39 6.45
C PRO A 145 16.42 6.23 6.64
N PRO A 146 16.55 7.00 7.73
CA PRO A 146 17.77 7.75 8.00
C PRO A 146 18.97 6.80 7.93
N GLN A 147 20.03 7.21 7.25
CA GLN A 147 21.30 6.50 7.27
C GLN A 147 21.77 6.46 8.72
N ILE A 148 21.55 5.34 9.41
CA ILE A 148 22.23 5.07 10.66
C ILE A 148 23.69 4.92 10.25
N LYS A 149 24.49 5.98 10.41
CA LYS A 149 25.93 5.81 10.55
C LYS A 149 26.08 4.90 11.75
N ARG A 150 26.29 3.60 11.51
CA ARG A 150 26.81 2.73 12.54
C ARG A 150 28.18 3.33 12.87
N CYS A 151 28.26 4.11 13.94
CA CYS A 151 29.51 4.19 14.67
C CYS A 151 29.82 2.75 15.03
N HIS A 152 30.75 2.14 14.29
CA HIS A 152 31.38 0.91 14.72
C HIS A 152 32.20 1.26 15.97
N GLU A 153 31.51 1.38 17.10
CA GLU A 153 32.09 1.01 18.39
C GLU A 153 31.56 -0.39 18.66
N GLY A 154 32.48 -1.34 18.64
CA GLY A 154 32.16 -2.75 18.69
C GLY A 154 31.39 -3.10 19.96
N ASP A 155 30.29 -3.82 19.80
CA ASP A 155 29.78 -4.69 20.85
C ASP A 155 29.54 -6.09 20.23
N GLY A 156 30.25 -7.08 20.77
CA GLY A 156 30.45 -8.43 20.24
C GLY A 156 29.23 -9.35 20.30
N ARG A 157 28.01 -8.81 20.36
CA ARG A 157 26.77 -9.60 20.55
C ARG A 157 26.19 -10.26 19.30
N TRP A 158 26.76 -10.02 18.13
CA TRP A 158 26.31 -10.66 16.87
C TRP A 158 26.98 -12.01 16.57
N SER A 159 27.84 -12.49 17.47
CA SER A 159 28.54 -13.77 17.33
C SER A 159 27.67 -14.99 17.65
N GLU A 160 26.51 -14.79 18.30
CA GLU A 160 25.69 -15.88 18.84
C GLU A 160 24.62 -16.43 17.88
N LEU A 161 24.50 -15.89 16.66
CA LEU A 161 23.55 -16.38 15.66
C LEU A 161 24.21 -17.20 14.55
N LYS A 162 25.28 -17.92 14.87
CA LYS A 162 25.73 -19.08 14.08
C LYS A 162 25.50 -20.35 14.88
N GLN A 163 24.31 -20.91 14.74
CA GLN A 163 24.09 -22.34 14.81
C GLN A 163 23.05 -22.75 13.78
#